data_AF-A0A2D7VXT4-F1
#
_entry.id   AF-A0A2D7VXT4-F1
#
_cell.length_a   1.000
_cell.length_b   1.000
_cell.length_c   1.000
_cell.angle_alpha   90.00
_cell.angle_beta   90.00
_cell.angle_gamma   90.00
#
_symmetry.space_group_name_H-M   'P 1'
#
loop_
_entity.id
_entity.type
_entity.pdbx_description
1 polymer ?
#
loop_
_entity_poly.entity_id
_entity_poly.type
_entity_poly.pdbx_seq_one_letter_code
_entity_poly.pdbx_strand_id
1 'polypeptide(L)'
;MKTRLDMEEQMFKPEILEKVKEAGFVVFDDGDYNLNLIAVRNLENHPNQFDDKLYVCYKVHGLWREHIFQITTDPGKRYLENPNYRDGGGVAIAAHPQQARSAYKIDLHRGKYKALVQRGPGNVQYWRDKNFDNRADYGGEIYDNKIGLNIHRSSAKGSSLVGPHSAGCIVFSDAEEFGVFMRVCQLQVSKRNFKTFTLTILAE
;
A
#
# COMPACT_ATOMS: atom_id res chain seq x y z
N MET A 1 -8.15 -25.38 26.28
CA MET A 1 -8.35 -24.18 27.13
C MET A 1 -7.48 -23.09 26.56
N LYS A 2 -8.05 -21.96 26.11
CA LYS A 2 -7.26 -20.79 25.73
C LYS A 2 -6.65 -20.19 27.00
N THR A 3 -5.37 -19.86 26.96
CA THR A 3 -4.68 -19.22 28.09
C THR A 3 -5.15 -17.77 28.26
N ARG A 4 -4.89 -17.16 29.42
CA ARG A 4 -5.19 -15.74 29.65
C ARG A 4 -4.46 -14.84 28.63
N LEU A 5 -3.26 -15.24 28.20
CA LEU A 5 -2.50 -14.58 27.13
C LEU A 5 -3.19 -14.72 25.77
N ASP A 6 -3.71 -15.91 25.44
CA ASP A 6 -4.45 -16.13 24.18
C ASP A 6 -5.73 -15.28 24.13
N MET A 7 -6.37 -15.05 25.28
CA MET A 7 -7.56 -14.20 25.39
C MET A 7 -7.23 -12.71 25.24
N GLU A 8 -6.15 -12.24 25.87
CA GLU A 8 -5.67 -10.86 25.75
C GLU A 8 -5.17 -10.55 24.32
N GLU A 9 -4.51 -11.50 23.67
CA GLU A 9 -4.06 -11.38 22.27
C GLU A 9 -5.24 -11.30 21.29
N GLN A 10 -6.33 -12.03 21.58
CA GLN A 10 -7.57 -11.94 20.79
C GLN A 10 -8.34 -10.64 21.02
N MET A 11 -8.25 -10.02 22.20
CA MET A 11 -8.94 -8.77 22.53
C MET A 11 -8.36 -7.51 21.86
N PHE A 12 -7.13 -7.56 21.33
CA PHE A 12 -6.45 -6.41 20.72
C PHE A 12 -5.97 -6.66 19.29
N LYS A 13 -6.46 -7.71 18.63
CA LYS A 13 -6.12 -7.96 17.23
C LYS A 13 -6.83 -6.94 16.32
N PRO A 14 -6.10 -6.22 15.44
CA PRO A 14 -6.70 -5.25 14.52
C PRO A 14 -7.77 -5.87 13.62
N GLU A 15 -8.95 -5.24 13.55
CA GLU A 15 -10.11 -5.74 12.80
C GLU A 15 -9.82 -5.92 11.31
N ILE A 16 -8.99 -5.04 10.72
CA ILE A 16 -8.58 -5.10 9.32
C ILE A 16 -7.95 -6.46 8.95
N LEU A 17 -7.32 -7.15 9.91
CA LEU A 17 -6.74 -8.47 9.67
C LEU A 17 -7.79 -9.55 9.42
N GLU A 18 -9.00 -9.41 9.95
CA GLU A 18 -10.08 -10.35 9.62
C GLU A 18 -10.57 -10.11 8.18
N LYS A 19 -10.69 -8.86 7.73
CA LYS A 19 -11.00 -8.56 6.30
C LYS A 19 -9.97 -9.15 5.34
N VAL A 20 -8.69 -9.15 5.71
CA VAL A 20 -7.63 -9.81 4.93
C VAL A 20 -7.88 -11.32 4.83
N LYS A 21 -8.29 -11.98 5.92
CA LYS A 21 -8.60 -13.42 5.91
C LYS A 21 -9.87 -13.74 5.12
N GLU A 22 -10.91 -12.93 5.28
CA GLU A 22 -12.18 -13.06 4.55
C GLU A 22 -11.97 -12.93 3.03
N ALA A 23 -11.04 -12.06 2.62
CA ALA A 23 -10.60 -11.95 1.23
C ALA A 23 -9.72 -13.13 0.75
N GLY A 24 -9.49 -14.14 1.59
CA GLY A 24 -8.72 -15.35 1.27
C GLY A 24 -7.20 -15.15 1.30
N PHE A 25 -6.71 -14.03 1.87
CA PHE A 25 -5.29 -13.74 1.95
C PHE A 25 -4.67 -14.15 3.29
N VAL A 26 -3.35 -14.29 3.30
CA VAL A 26 -2.60 -14.67 4.50
C VAL A 26 -2.40 -13.45 5.40
N VAL A 27 -2.72 -13.61 6.68
CA VAL A 27 -2.28 -12.69 7.74
C VAL A 27 -0.95 -13.18 8.31
N PHE A 28 -0.01 -12.26 8.46
CA PHE A 28 1.28 -12.52 9.08
C PHE A 28 1.19 -12.28 10.59
N ASP A 29 1.00 -13.33 11.37
CA ASP A 29 0.84 -13.27 12.82
C ASP A 29 1.93 -14.02 13.60
N ASP A 30 2.89 -14.64 12.91
CA ASP A 30 4.05 -15.27 13.53
C ASP A 30 5.11 -14.23 13.92
N GLY A 31 5.45 -14.17 15.21
CA GLY A 31 6.56 -13.38 15.75
C GLY A 31 6.44 -11.86 15.64
N ASP A 32 7.36 -11.17 16.31
CA ASP A 32 7.42 -9.70 16.31
C ASP A 32 7.86 -9.13 14.96
N TYR A 33 7.38 -7.93 14.63
CA TYR A 33 7.70 -7.17 13.42
C TYR A 33 7.45 -7.91 12.09
N ASN A 34 6.51 -8.87 12.07
CA ASN A 34 5.98 -9.39 10.81
C ASN A 34 4.92 -8.43 10.29
N LEU A 35 5.26 -7.62 9.29
CA LEU A 35 4.38 -6.54 8.87
C LEU A 35 3.30 -7.06 7.93
N ASN A 36 2.05 -6.71 8.25
CA ASN A 36 0.94 -6.69 7.32
C ASN A 36 0.79 -5.26 6.81
N LEU A 37 1.10 -5.02 5.53
CA LEU A 37 0.82 -3.75 4.87
C LEU A 37 -0.48 -3.91 4.08
N ILE A 38 -1.52 -3.17 4.45
CA ILE A 38 -2.87 -3.35 3.89
C ILE A 38 -3.38 -1.99 3.43
N ALA A 39 -3.37 -1.77 2.12
CA ALA A 39 -3.98 -0.60 1.53
C ALA A 39 -5.48 -0.87 1.31
N VAL A 40 -6.33 -0.01 1.85
CA VAL A 40 -7.78 -0.05 1.68
C VAL A 40 -8.17 1.14 0.82
N ARG A 41 -8.65 0.82 -0.37
CA ARG A 41 -9.13 1.79 -1.35
C ARG A 41 -10.56 2.20 -1.05
N ASN A 42 -10.86 3.49 -1.12
CA ASN A 42 -12.19 4.04 -1.06
C ASN A 42 -12.85 3.99 -2.44
N LEU A 43 -13.96 3.26 -2.56
CA LEU A 43 -14.70 3.11 -3.81
C LEU A 43 -15.61 4.30 -4.14
N GLU A 44 -15.78 5.26 -3.23
CA GLU A 44 -16.44 6.54 -3.56
C GLU A 44 -15.70 7.30 -4.66
N ASN A 45 -14.39 7.03 -4.86
CA ASN A 45 -13.58 7.48 -5.99
C ASN A 45 -13.60 9.01 -6.11
N HIS A 46 -13.16 9.70 -5.06
CA HIS A 46 -13.02 11.16 -5.08
C HIS A 46 -11.70 11.52 -5.78
N PRO A 47 -11.73 11.95 -7.04
CA PRO A 47 -10.50 12.06 -7.80
C PRO A 47 -9.58 13.12 -7.19
N ASN A 48 -8.28 12.84 -7.25
CA ASN A 48 -7.22 13.74 -6.81
C ASN A 48 -7.15 13.99 -5.29
N GLN A 49 -7.81 13.17 -4.49
CA GLN A 49 -7.79 13.23 -3.03
C GLN A 49 -6.99 12.06 -2.42
N PHE A 50 -6.53 12.26 -1.18
CA PHE A 50 -5.95 11.18 -0.38
C PHE A 50 -7.04 10.65 0.56
N ASP A 51 -7.92 9.80 0.07
CA ASP A 51 -9.07 9.26 0.80
C ASP A 51 -8.93 7.76 1.12
N ASP A 52 -7.82 7.17 0.72
CA ASP A 52 -7.47 5.78 1.03
C ASP A 52 -6.70 5.66 2.34
N LYS A 53 -6.66 4.44 2.88
CA LYS A 53 -5.94 4.14 4.13
C LYS A 53 -4.90 3.06 3.94
N LEU A 54 -3.75 3.22 4.58
CA LEU A 54 -2.76 2.17 4.73
C LEU A 54 -2.71 1.73 6.19
N TYR A 55 -3.11 0.50 6.45
CA TYR A 55 -2.96 -0.16 7.72
C TYR A 55 -1.61 -0.88 7.78
N VAL A 56 -0.90 -0.71 8.90
CA VAL A 56 0.34 -1.42 9.19
C VAL A 56 0.21 -2.13 10.51
N CYS A 57 -0.05 -3.44 10.43
CA CYS A 57 -0.30 -4.28 11.60
C CYS A 57 0.85 -5.26 11.83
N TYR A 58 1.35 -5.33 13.07
CA TYR A 58 2.45 -6.22 13.45
C TYR A 58 2.48 -6.43 14.96
N LYS A 59 3.26 -7.40 15.43
CA LYS A 59 3.45 -7.65 16.87
C LYS A 59 4.73 -7.01 17.42
N VAL A 60 4.69 -6.60 18.68
CA VAL A 60 5.85 -6.24 19.50
C VAL A 60 5.66 -6.87 20.87
N HIS A 61 6.59 -7.74 21.27
CA HIS A 61 6.48 -8.61 22.44
C HIS A 61 5.19 -9.43 22.44
N GLY A 62 4.81 -9.97 21.28
CA GLY A 62 3.57 -10.74 21.08
C GLY A 62 2.29 -9.91 21.03
N LEU A 63 2.34 -8.61 21.33
CA LEU A 63 1.16 -7.75 21.33
C LEU A 63 1.01 -7.01 20.01
N TRP A 64 -0.21 -7.00 19.45
CA TRP A 64 -0.50 -6.27 18.23
C TRP A 64 -0.29 -4.76 18.37
N ARG A 65 0.17 -4.17 17.27
CA ARG A 65 0.31 -2.74 17.02
C ARG A 65 -0.32 -2.44 15.67
N GLU A 66 -0.95 -1.29 15.58
CA GLU A 66 -1.59 -0.79 14.36
C GLU A 66 -1.18 0.66 14.16
N HIS A 67 -0.83 0.99 12.91
CA HIS A 67 -0.80 2.36 12.42
C HIS A 67 -1.74 2.46 11.24
N ILE A 68 -2.45 3.59 11.14
CA ILE A 68 -3.33 3.89 10.02
C ILE A 68 -2.84 5.21 9.43
N PHE A 69 -2.49 5.20 8.15
CA PHE A 69 -1.97 6.36 7.45
C PHE A 69 -2.89 6.76 6.32
N GLN A 70 -2.98 8.06 6.06
CA GLN A 70 -3.72 8.59 4.93
C GLN A 70 -2.87 8.50 3.66
N ILE A 71 -3.40 7.80 2.66
CA ILE A 71 -2.72 7.57 1.38
C ILE A 71 -3.68 7.79 0.22
N THR A 72 -3.17 7.59 -0.98
CA THR A 72 -3.95 7.32 -2.18
C THR A 72 -3.36 6.09 -2.85
N THR A 73 -4.22 5.24 -3.37
CA THR A 73 -3.96 4.13 -4.29
C THR A 73 -4.42 4.47 -5.70
N ASP A 74 -4.96 5.68 -5.88
CA ASP A 74 -5.43 6.21 -7.14
C ASP A 74 -4.39 7.10 -7.83
N PRO A 75 -4.44 7.17 -9.16
CA PRO A 75 -3.66 8.14 -9.90
C PRO A 75 -4.19 9.54 -9.67
N GLY A 76 -3.28 10.52 -9.68
CA GLY A 76 -3.68 11.91 -9.60
C GLY A 76 -4.31 12.41 -10.90
N LYS A 77 -5.10 13.49 -10.77
CA LYS A 77 -5.82 14.16 -11.87
C LYS A 77 -4.96 14.38 -13.13
N ARG A 78 -3.69 14.75 -12.94
CA ARG A 78 -2.71 14.97 -14.03
C ARG A 78 -2.60 13.79 -14.99
N TYR A 79 -2.78 12.56 -14.50
CA TYR A 79 -2.66 11.35 -15.31
C TYR A 79 -4.02 10.83 -15.76
N LEU A 80 -5.05 10.96 -14.92
CA LEU A 80 -6.44 10.60 -15.26
C LEU A 80 -7.06 11.49 -16.34
N GLU A 81 -6.49 12.65 -16.66
CA GLU A 81 -6.99 13.53 -17.73
C GLU A 81 -6.04 13.63 -18.93
N ASN A 82 -4.96 12.85 -18.96
CA ASN A 82 -3.92 13.01 -19.97
C ASN A 82 -3.98 11.91 -21.05
N PRO A 83 -4.62 12.17 -22.21
CA PRO A 83 -4.74 11.20 -23.29
C PRO A 83 -3.39 10.82 -23.92
N ASN A 84 -2.36 11.66 -23.74
CA ASN A 84 -1.03 11.39 -24.26
C ASN A 84 -0.13 10.66 -23.26
N TYR A 85 -0.64 10.30 -22.07
CA TYR A 85 0.16 9.56 -21.10
C TYR A 85 0.47 8.15 -21.61
N ARG A 86 1.78 7.85 -21.76
CA ARG A 86 2.28 6.58 -22.30
C ARG A 86 1.65 6.22 -23.65
N ASP A 87 1.64 7.18 -24.58
CA ASP A 87 1.12 6.99 -25.94
C ASP A 87 -0.34 6.50 -25.97
N GLY A 88 -1.16 7.00 -25.04
CA GLY A 88 -2.57 6.60 -24.89
C GLY A 88 -2.78 5.26 -24.16
N GLY A 89 -1.70 4.65 -23.65
CA GLY A 89 -1.76 3.39 -22.92
C GLY A 89 -2.43 3.48 -21.55
N GLY A 90 -2.73 4.69 -21.07
CA GLY A 90 -3.46 4.91 -19.84
C GLY A 90 -2.61 4.79 -18.58
N VAL A 91 -3.19 5.26 -17.48
CA VAL A 91 -2.53 5.23 -16.17
C VAL A 91 -2.75 3.88 -15.49
N ALA A 92 -1.75 3.43 -14.73
CA ALA A 92 -1.87 2.15 -14.03
C ALA A 92 -2.60 2.35 -12.70
N ILE A 93 -3.41 1.37 -12.33
CA ILE A 93 -4.09 1.31 -11.05
C ILE A 93 -3.80 -0.05 -10.45
N ALA A 94 -3.26 -0.10 -9.22
CA ALA A 94 -3.00 -1.37 -8.57
C ALA A 94 -4.33 -2.13 -8.34
N ALA A 95 -4.42 -3.35 -8.84
CA ALA A 95 -5.66 -4.12 -8.82
C ALA A 95 -6.08 -4.48 -7.39
N HIS A 96 -7.38 -4.61 -7.16
CA HIS A 96 -7.94 -5.13 -5.91
C HIS A 96 -9.06 -6.13 -6.23
N PRO A 97 -9.30 -7.13 -5.35
CA PRO A 97 -8.46 -7.50 -4.21
C PRO A 97 -7.16 -8.20 -4.67
N GLN A 98 -6.03 -7.97 -3.99
CA GLN A 98 -4.79 -8.73 -4.21
C GLN A 98 -3.89 -8.80 -2.97
N GLN A 99 -2.99 -9.78 -2.92
CA GLN A 99 -1.85 -9.81 -2.00
C GLN A 99 -0.54 -9.96 -2.77
N ALA A 100 0.13 -8.84 -3.03
CA ALA A 100 1.41 -8.76 -3.74
C ALA A 100 2.57 -9.22 -2.84
N ARG A 101 2.74 -10.55 -2.75
CA ARG A 101 3.74 -11.22 -1.88
C ARG A 101 5.16 -10.80 -2.20
N SER A 102 5.87 -10.29 -1.19
CA SER A 102 7.28 -9.95 -1.30
C SER A 102 7.60 -9.07 -2.52
N ALA A 103 6.68 -8.20 -2.96
CA ALA A 103 6.83 -7.40 -4.16
C ALA A 103 7.76 -6.18 -3.96
N TYR A 104 7.98 -5.78 -2.71
CA TYR A 104 8.65 -4.53 -2.36
C TYR A 104 9.96 -4.75 -1.59
N LYS A 105 10.87 -3.78 -1.70
CA LYS A 105 12.10 -3.64 -0.88
C LYS A 105 12.31 -2.18 -0.49
N ILE A 106 13.01 -1.93 0.62
CA ILE A 106 13.49 -0.58 0.94
C ILE A 106 14.57 -0.22 -0.08
N ASP A 107 14.34 0.84 -0.85
CA ASP A 107 15.28 1.35 -1.86
C ASP A 107 15.04 2.84 -2.14
N LEU A 108 15.85 3.45 -2.99
CA LEU A 108 15.72 4.86 -3.36
C LEU A 108 14.62 5.08 -4.41
N HIS A 109 13.57 5.80 -4.04
CA HIS A 109 12.59 6.31 -4.99
C HIS A 109 13.23 7.42 -5.84
N ARG A 110 13.33 7.18 -7.16
CA ARG A 110 13.96 8.09 -8.14
C ARG A 110 15.39 8.50 -7.76
N GLY A 111 16.11 7.67 -7.01
CA GLY A 111 17.47 7.97 -6.53
C GLY A 111 17.57 9.04 -5.42
N LYS A 112 16.44 9.50 -4.85
CA LYS A 112 16.43 10.69 -3.96
C LYS A 112 16.26 10.38 -2.48
N TYR A 113 15.37 9.46 -2.13
CA TYR A 113 15.06 9.13 -0.73
C TYR A 113 14.56 7.69 -0.60
N LYS A 114 14.71 7.10 0.60
CA LYS A 114 14.27 5.72 0.86
C LYS A 114 12.74 5.62 0.86
N ALA A 115 12.24 4.60 0.19
CA ALA A 115 10.82 4.24 0.09
C ALA A 115 10.68 2.72 -0.09
N LEU A 116 9.45 2.20 -0.15
CA LEU A 116 9.24 0.83 -0.63
C LEU A 116 9.10 0.84 -2.15
N VAL A 117 10.08 0.26 -2.83
CA VAL A 117 10.16 0.22 -4.29
C VAL A 117 9.84 -1.19 -4.77
N GLN A 118 9.15 -1.33 -5.91
CA GLN A 118 8.75 -2.61 -6.51
C GLN A 118 9.96 -3.39 -7.07
N ARG A 119 10.85 -3.83 -6.18
CA ARG A 119 12.13 -4.52 -6.45
C ARG A 119 12.21 -5.90 -5.77
N GLY A 120 11.10 -6.36 -5.21
CA GLY A 120 10.98 -7.70 -4.66
C GLY A 120 10.87 -8.77 -5.75
N PRO A 121 10.94 -10.07 -5.38
CA PRO A 121 10.69 -11.16 -6.32
C PRO A 121 9.25 -11.17 -6.85
N GLY A 122 8.26 -10.76 -6.05
CA GLY A 122 6.86 -10.70 -6.47
C GLY A 122 6.54 -9.51 -7.38
N ASN A 123 5.39 -9.60 -8.02
CA ASN A 123 4.80 -8.55 -8.84
C ASN A 123 3.58 -7.93 -8.15
N VAL A 124 3.07 -6.84 -8.73
CA VAL A 124 1.83 -6.20 -8.33
C VAL A 124 0.93 -6.23 -9.55
N GLN A 125 -0.25 -6.84 -9.42
CA GLN A 125 -1.24 -6.86 -10.48
C GLN A 125 -1.84 -5.46 -10.64
N TYR A 126 -2.13 -5.06 -11.87
CA TYR A 126 -2.67 -3.72 -12.13
C TYR A 126 -3.60 -3.71 -13.33
N TRP A 127 -4.51 -2.74 -13.33
CA TRP A 127 -5.36 -2.36 -14.45
C TRP A 127 -4.82 -1.12 -15.17
N ARG A 128 -5.37 -0.83 -16.35
CA ARG A 128 -5.08 0.38 -17.10
C ARG A 128 -6.35 1.18 -17.32
N ASP A 129 -6.34 2.42 -16.85
CA ASP A 129 -7.38 3.40 -17.10
C ASP A 129 -7.00 4.29 -18.29
N LYS A 130 -7.86 4.28 -19.30
CA LYS A 130 -7.64 4.91 -20.61
C LYS A 130 -8.82 5.80 -21.03
N ASN A 131 -9.81 6.04 -20.16
CA ASN A 131 -11.02 6.78 -20.55
C ASN A 131 -10.82 8.31 -20.45
N PHE A 132 -9.83 8.72 -19.67
CA PHE A 132 -9.40 10.08 -19.41
C PHE A 132 -10.48 11.01 -18.81
N ASP A 133 -11.41 10.48 -18.00
CA ASP A 133 -12.58 11.21 -17.49
C ASP A 133 -12.40 11.82 -16.09
N ASN A 134 -11.16 11.83 -15.59
CA ASN A 134 -10.80 12.25 -14.23
C ASN A 134 -11.44 11.39 -13.12
N ARG A 135 -11.74 10.12 -13.38
CA ARG A 135 -12.13 9.13 -12.36
C ARG A 135 -11.33 7.86 -12.58
N ALA A 136 -10.97 7.18 -11.50
CA ALA A 136 -10.18 5.97 -11.60
C ALA A 136 -11.08 4.77 -11.97
N ASP A 137 -10.81 4.10 -13.08
CA ASP A 137 -11.54 2.90 -13.50
C ASP A 137 -10.99 1.60 -12.86
N TYR A 138 -11.82 0.93 -12.06
CA TYR A 138 -11.45 -0.31 -11.37
C TYR A 138 -11.92 -1.53 -12.16
N GLY A 139 -11.01 -2.17 -12.89
CA GLY A 139 -11.28 -3.45 -13.58
C GLY A 139 -10.66 -3.53 -14.97
N GLY A 140 -11.11 -4.53 -15.73
CA GLY A 140 -10.61 -4.83 -17.07
C GLY A 140 -9.47 -5.86 -17.08
N GLU A 141 -8.63 -5.79 -18.10
CA GLU A 141 -7.48 -6.70 -18.27
C GLU A 141 -6.50 -6.55 -17.10
N ILE A 142 -6.12 -7.69 -16.50
CA ILE A 142 -5.13 -7.74 -15.42
C ILE A 142 -3.74 -7.92 -16.03
N TYR A 143 -2.87 -6.96 -15.76
CA TYR A 143 -1.45 -7.05 -16.08
C TYR A 143 -0.64 -7.46 -14.85
N ASP A 144 0.39 -8.30 -15.03
CA ASP A 144 1.19 -8.86 -13.94
C ASP A 144 2.70 -8.76 -14.25
N ASN A 145 3.22 -7.54 -14.23
CA ASN A 145 4.64 -7.27 -14.43
C ASN A 145 5.10 -6.02 -13.64
N LYS A 146 6.42 -5.85 -13.52
CA LYS A 146 6.99 -4.71 -12.78
C LYS A 146 6.94 -3.44 -13.63
N ILE A 147 6.18 -2.45 -13.15
CA ILE A 147 6.07 -1.12 -13.79
C ILE A 147 6.47 0.04 -12.86
N GLY A 148 6.94 -0.28 -11.64
CA GLY A 148 7.39 0.69 -10.66
C GLY A 148 6.27 1.30 -9.81
N LEU A 149 5.25 0.51 -9.46
CA LEU A 149 4.19 0.93 -8.53
C LEU A 149 4.73 0.96 -7.10
N ASN A 150 5.45 2.03 -6.77
CA ASN A 150 6.14 2.19 -5.50
C ASN A 150 5.19 2.70 -4.39
N ILE A 151 5.60 2.56 -3.13
CA ILE A 151 4.93 3.16 -1.97
C ILE A 151 5.84 4.28 -1.43
N HIS A 152 5.42 5.54 -1.56
CA HIS A 152 6.26 6.70 -1.25
C HIS A 152 5.46 7.90 -0.74
N ARG A 153 6.15 8.97 -0.31
CA ARG A 153 5.48 10.24 0.04
C ARG A 153 5.25 11.13 -1.18
N SER A 154 4.23 11.98 -1.10
CA SER A 154 3.94 12.98 -2.14
C SER A 154 5.10 13.97 -2.35
N SER A 155 5.53 14.63 -1.28
CA SER A 155 6.60 15.63 -1.30
C SER A 155 7.43 15.61 -0.02
N ALA A 156 8.48 16.45 0.04
CA ALA A 156 9.28 16.61 1.25
C ALA A 156 8.49 17.16 2.46
N LYS A 157 7.41 17.90 2.18
CA LYS A 157 6.53 18.55 3.17
C LYS A 157 5.12 17.94 3.18
N GLY A 158 4.89 16.86 2.44
CA GLY A 158 3.55 16.36 2.17
C GLY A 158 2.80 17.16 1.09
N SER A 159 1.53 16.82 0.88
CA SER A 159 0.62 17.47 -0.05
C SER A 159 -0.83 17.18 0.36
N SER A 160 -1.72 18.16 0.20
CA SER A 160 -3.17 17.97 0.40
C SER A 160 -3.87 17.37 -0.82
N LEU A 161 -3.23 17.38 -1.99
CA LEU A 161 -3.76 16.86 -3.25
C LEU A 161 -2.81 15.85 -3.88
N VAL A 162 -3.36 14.84 -4.56
CA VAL A 162 -2.56 13.80 -5.23
C VAL A 162 -1.76 14.39 -6.39
N GLY A 163 -2.41 15.19 -7.24
CA GLY A 163 -1.79 15.97 -8.32
C GLY A 163 -0.81 15.15 -9.17
N PRO A 164 0.45 15.61 -9.33
CA PRO A 164 1.45 14.89 -10.12
C PRO A 164 2.13 13.74 -9.38
N HIS A 165 1.79 13.50 -8.10
CA HIS A 165 2.57 12.64 -7.21
C HIS A 165 2.32 11.14 -7.44
N SER A 166 1.14 10.76 -7.94
CA SER A 166 0.81 9.36 -8.24
C SER A 166 0.46 9.16 -9.71
N ALA A 167 1.25 8.36 -10.42
CA ALA A 167 0.91 7.78 -11.72
C ALA A 167 0.52 6.29 -11.58
N GLY A 168 -0.13 5.95 -10.46
CA GLY A 168 -0.44 4.57 -10.03
C GLY A 168 0.37 4.06 -8.84
N CYS A 169 1.25 4.90 -8.26
CA CYS A 169 1.95 4.56 -7.02
C CYS A 169 1.01 4.70 -5.83
N ILE A 170 1.37 4.07 -4.71
CA ILE A 170 0.70 4.35 -3.43
C ILE A 170 1.42 5.50 -2.77
N VAL A 171 0.70 6.58 -2.49
CA VAL A 171 1.31 7.84 -2.09
C VAL A 171 0.75 8.33 -0.76
N PHE A 172 1.63 8.62 0.18
CA PHE A 172 1.29 9.27 1.46
C PHE A 172 1.04 10.76 1.24
N SER A 173 -0.02 11.27 1.85
CA SER A 173 -0.30 12.71 1.93
C SER A 173 0.74 13.42 2.79
N ASP A 174 1.05 12.85 3.96
CA ASP A 174 1.91 13.44 4.98
C ASP A 174 3.34 12.85 4.97
N ALA A 175 4.34 13.72 5.15
CA ALA A 175 5.75 13.34 5.11
C ALA A 175 6.27 12.76 6.45
N GLU A 176 5.70 13.15 7.57
CA GLU A 176 6.05 12.67 8.90
C GLU A 176 5.47 11.28 9.14
N GLU A 177 4.22 11.05 8.75
CA GLU A 177 3.56 9.74 8.72
C GLU A 177 4.33 8.75 7.86
N PHE A 178 4.73 9.17 6.65
CA PHE A 178 5.63 8.37 5.82
C PHE A 178 6.96 8.06 6.53
N GLY A 179 7.48 9.00 7.33
CA GLY A 179 8.64 8.78 8.17
C GLY A 179 8.41 7.69 9.24
N VAL A 180 7.25 7.68 9.89
CA VAL A 180 6.84 6.61 10.82
C VAL A 180 6.77 5.27 10.11
N PHE A 181 6.08 5.22 8.97
CA PHE A 181 5.97 4.03 8.13
C PHE A 181 7.34 3.44 7.76
N MET A 182 8.26 4.28 7.29
CA MET A 182 9.61 3.85 6.92
C MET A 182 10.42 3.34 8.11
N ARG A 183 10.25 3.93 9.31
CA ARG A 183 10.87 3.42 10.55
C ARG A 183 10.35 2.03 10.91
N VAL A 184 9.04 1.79 10.80
CA VAL A 184 8.44 0.47 11.04
C VAL A 184 8.98 -0.56 10.04
N CYS A 185 9.08 -0.20 8.76
CA CYS A 185 9.69 -1.07 7.74
C CYS A 185 11.15 -1.42 8.07
N GLN A 186 11.93 -0.46 8.56
CA GLN A 186 13.32 -0.69 8.99
C GLN A 186 13.41 -1.57 10.24
N LEU A 187 12.44 -1.50 11.14
CA LEU A 187 12.36 -2.39 12.30
C LEU A 187 12.17 -3.84 11.87
N GLN A 188 11.30 -4.14 10.89
CA GLN A 188 11.21 -5.50 10.33
C GLN A 188 12.56 -6.00 9.81
N VAL A 189 13.27 -5.18 9.03
CA VAL A 189 14.59 -5.57 8.48
C VAL A 189 15.59 -5.83 9.60
N SER A 190 15.70 -4.92 10.56
CA SER A 190 16.70 -5.02 11.64
C SER A 190 16.39 -6.12 12.66
N LYS A 191 15.11 -6.40 12.93
CA LYS A 191 14.67 -7.36 13.95
C LYS A 191 14.41 -8.76 13.41
N ARG A 192 14.04 -8.91 12.14
CA ARG A 192 13.74 -10.22 11.51
C ARG A 192 14.64 -10.60 10.35
N ASN A 193 15.48 -9.69 9.86
CA ASN A 193 16.23 -9.87 8.61
C ASN A 193 15.34 -10.12 7.38
N PHE A 194 14.05 -9.76 7.45
CA PHE A 194 13.11 -9.85 6.33
C PHE A 194 13.24 -8.60 5.46
N LYS A 195 13.86 -8.76 4.28
CA LYS A 195 14.24 -7.64 3.39
C LYS A 195 13.18 -7.28 2.35
N THR A 196 12.09 -8.05 2.28
CA THR A 196 10.98 -7.84 1.35
C THR A 196 9.69 -7.58 2.09
N PHE A 197 8.77 -6.88 1.44
CA PHE A 197 7.47 -6.53 2.02
C PHE A 197 6.34 -6.99 1.10
N THR A 198 5.29 -7.48 1.73
CA THR A 198 4.03 -7.86 1.08
C THR A 198 3.04 -6.73 1.25
N LEU A 199 2.35 -6.38 0.17
CA LEU A 199 1.24 -5.44 0.20
C LEU A 199 -0.06 -6.18 -0.12
N THR A 200 -1.03 -6.11 0.77
CA THR A 200 -2.42 -6.46 0.48
C THR A 200 -3.16 -5.22 0.04
N ILE A 201 -4.00 -5.33 -0.99
CA ILE A 201 -4.88 -4.25 -1.46
C ILE A 201 -6.31 -4.77 -1.39
N LEU A 202 -7.13 -4.09 -0.60
CA LEU A 202 -8.57 -4.29 -0.47
C LEU A 202 -9.30 -3.02 -0.91
N ALA A 203 -10.62 -3.08 -1.01
CA ALA A 203 -11.46 -1.93 -1.28
C ALA A 203 -12.72 -1.95 -0.42
N GLU A 204 -13.19 -0.77 -0.06
CA GLU A 204 -14.39 -0.51 0.77
C GLU A 204 -15.22 0.63 0.17
#